data_AF-A0A1G6G2H1-F1
#
_entry.id   AF-A0A1G6G2H1-F1
#
_cell.length_a   1.000
_cell.length_b   1.000
_cell.length_c   1.000
_cell.angle_alpha   90.00
_cell.angle_beta   90.00
_cell.angle_gamma   90.00
#
_symmetry.space_group_name_H-M   'P 1'
#
loop_
_entity.id
_entity.type
_entity.pdbx_description
1 polymer ?
#
loop_
_entity_poly.entity_id
_entity_poly.type
_entity_poly.pdbx_seq_one_letter_code
_entity_poly.pdbx_strand_id
1 'polypeptide(L)' 'RPLAGERKNSLFFGSDRMAHVSAVYHTIISTCKMQGVSVLDYFKRFFSEIVKGRRDYEHLLPLTIGLE' A
#
# COMPACT_ATOMS: atom_id res chain seq x y z
N ARG A 1 24.25 6.23 -3.88
CA ARG A 1 23.84 5.60 -5.16
C ARG A 1 22.47 6.18 -5.52
N PRO A 2 22.32 6.95 -6.61
CA PRO A 2 21.12 7.76 -6.78
C PRO A 2 19.89 6.88 -6.99
N LEU A 3 18.77 7.35 -6.43
CA LEU A 3 17.42 6.81 -6.45
C LEU A 3 16.82 6.84 -7.87
N ALA A 4 17.50 6.20 -8.83
CA ALA A 4 17.15 6.18 -10.25
C ALA A 4 16.91 4.73 -10.74
N GLY A 5 16.55 3.82 -9.82
CA GLY A 5 16.19 2.44 -10.12
C GLY A 5 14.68 2.21 -10.29
N GLU A 6 13.83 3.11 -9.78
CA GLU A 6 12.37 2.96 -9.89
C GLU A 6 11.81 3.46 -11.24
N ARG A 7 12.66 4.06 -12.08
CA ARG A 7 12.26 4.68 -13.35
C ARG A 7 12.34 3.72 -14.54
N LYS A 8 11.86 2.49 -14.38
CA LYS A 8 11.66 1.53 -15.49
C LYS A 8 10.21 1.17 -15.78
N ASN A 9 9.24 1.74 -15.04
CA ASN A 9 7.80 1.60 -15.31
C ASN A 9 7.10 2.96 -15.51
N SER A 10 7.79 3.97 -16.03
CA SER A 10 7.20 5.30 -16.26
C SER A 10 6.09 5.32 -17.32
N LEU A 11 5.91 4.24 -18.08
CA LEU A 11 4.90 4.15 -19.13
C LEU A 11 3.47 3.93 -18.61
N PHE A 12 3.30 3.57 -17.34
CA PHE A 12 1.96 3.33 -16.78
C PHE A 12 1.42 4.49 -15.93
N PHE A 13 2.25 5.52 -15.68
CA PHE A 13 1.93 6.69 -14.85
C PHE A 13 1.48 7.93 -15.64
N GLY A 14 1.04 7.76 -16.88
CA GLY A 14 0.72 8.89 -17.77
C GLY A 14 -0.50 9.74 -17.36
N SER A 15 -1.31 9.28 -16.40
CA SER A 15 -2.48 10.02 -15.89
C SER A 15 -2.27 10.41 -14.42
N ASP A 16 -2.76 11.60 -14.07
CA ASP A 16 -2.96 12.11 -12.72
C ASP A 16 -3.58 11.07 -11.77
N ARG A 17 -4.56 10.31 -12.26
CA ARG A 17 -5.22 9.26 -11.51
C ARG A 17 -4.26 8.15 -11.14
N MET A 18 -3.40 7.74 -12.07
CA MET A 18 -2.44 6.70 -11.77
C MET A 18 -1.38 7.23 -10.80
N ALA A 19 -0.87 8.44 -11.02
CA ALA A 19 0.06 9.16 -10.11
C ALA A 19 -0.44 9.14 -8.66
N HIS A 20 -1.70 9.48 -8.46
CA HIS A 20 -2.33 9.44 -7.15
C HIS A 20 -2.36 8.03 -6.55
N VAL A 21 -2.71 7.02 -7.36
CA VAL A 21 -2.75 5.62 -6.90
C VAL A 21 -1.36 5.11 -6.48
N SER A 22 -0.25 5.41 -7.19
CA SER A 22 1.09 5.06 -6.64
C SER A 22 1.33 5.74 -5.32
N ALA A 23 1.04 7.04 -5.23
CA ALA A 23 1.37 7.80 -4.04
C ALA A 23 0.70 7.18 -2.80
N VAL A 24 -0.54 6.70 -2.95
CA VAL A 24 -1.25 5.95 -1.91
C VAL A 24 -0.53 4.62 -1.59
N TYR A 25 -0.22 3.79 -2.59
CA TYR A 25 0.47 2.52 -2.35
C TYR A 25 1.84 2.69 -1.70
N HIS A 26 2.65 3.64 -2.18
CA HIS A 26 3.96 3.93 -1.61
C HIS A 26 3.84 4.44 -0.17
N THR A 27 2.84 5.28 0.12
CA THR A 27 2.56 5.74 1.49
C THR A 27 2.27 4.55 2.41
N ILE A 28 1.33 3.67 2.03
CA ILE A 28 0.96 2.50 2.84
C ILE A 28 2.16 1.58 3.07
N ILE A 29 2.93 1.29 2.02
CA ILE A 29 4.15 0.46 2.11
C ILE A 29 5.16 1.09 3.08
N SER A 30 5.36 2.41 3.00
CA SER A 30 6.26 3.12 3.92
C SER A 30 5.75 3.03 5.36
N THR A 31 4.46 3.23 5.59
CA THR A 31 3.84 3.12 6.91
C THR A 31 4.02 1.72 7.50
N CYS A 32 3.76 0.66 6.73
CA CYS A 32 3.97 -0.72 7.19
C CYS A 32 5.44 -0.95 7.58
N LYS A 33 6.39 -0.48 6.77
CA LYS A 33 7.83 -0.59 7.08
C LYS A 33 8.21 0.16 8.34
N MET A 34 7.68 1.38 8.54
CA MET A 34 7.93 2.17 9.74
C MET A 34 7.39 1.50 11.01
N GLN A 35 6.29 0.77 10.89
CA GLN A 35 5.68 0.03 12.01
C GLN A 35 6.28 -1.36 12.22
N GLY A 36 7.23 -1.79 11.38
CA GLY A 36 7.81 -3.13 11.45
C GLY A 36 6.87 -4.25 10.97
N VAL A 37 5.76 -3.91 10.33
CA VAL A 37 4.76 -4.86 9.84
C VAL A 37 5.16 -5.40 8.47
N SER A 38 4.97 -6.71 8.26
CA SER A 38 5.13 -7.34 6.95
C SER A 38 4.13 -6.74 5.94
N VAL A 39 4.65 -6.00 4.97
CA VAL A 39 3.87 -5.36 3.89
C VAL A 39 3.00 -6.38 3.15
N LEU A 40 3.53 -7.59 2.94
CA LEU A 40 2.85 -8.63 2.20
C LEU A 40 1.69 -9.22 2.99
N ASP A 41 1.87 -9.46 4.29
CA ASP A 41 0.80 -9.98 5.15
C ASP A 41 -0.29 -8.93 5.38
N TYR A 42 0.10 -7.65 5.43
CA TYR A 42 -0.84 -6.53 5.37
C TYR A 42 -1.74 -6.60 4.14
N PHE A 43 -1.17 -6.65 2.94
CA PHE A 43 -1.99 -6.67 1.74
C PHE A 43 -2.86 -7.92 1.64
N LYS A 44 -2.36 -9.10 2.04
CA LYS A 44 -3.19 -10.32 2.08
C LYS A 44 -4.43 -10.13 2.96
N ARG A 45 -4.24 -9.63 4.19
CA ARG A 45 -5.34 -9.42 5.15
C ARG A 45 -6.28 -8.33 4.66
N PHE A 46 -5.73 -7.20 4.21
CA PHE A 46 -6.48 -6.08 3.66
C PHE A 46 -7.39 -6.54 2.52
N PHE A 47 -6.84 -7.16 1.47
CA PHE A 47 -7.64 -7.62 0.33
C PHE A 47 -8.64 -8.71 0.71
N SER A 48 -8.31 -9.61 1.64
CA SER A 48 -9.25 -10.61 2.14
C SER A 48 -10.48 -9.95 2.79
N GLU A 49 -10.28 -8.92 3.62
CA GLU A 49 -11.37 -8.19 4.27
C GLU A 49 -12.20 -7.40 3.26
N ILE A 50 -11.56 -6.76 2.27
CA ILE A 50 -12.26 -6.07 1.18
C ILE A 50 -13.15 -7.04 0.37
N VAL A 51 -12.64 -8.24 0.05
CA VAL A 51 -13.40 -9.27 -0.67
C VAL A 51 -14.60 -9.76 0.15
N LYS A 52 -14.50 -9.78 1.49
CA LYS A 52 -15.62 -10.07 2.38
C LYS A 52 -16.66 -8.94 2.45
N GLY A 53 -16.44 -7.83 1.74
CA GLY A 53 -17.34 -6.69 1.71
C GLY A 53 -17.14 -5.71 2.86
N ARG A 54 -16.04 -5.83 3.60
CA ARG A 54 -15.70 -4.92 4.69
C ARG A 54 -15.35 -3.54 4.14
N ARG A 55 -15.87 -2.48 4.77
CA ARG A 55 -15.72 -1.08 4.31
C ARG A 55 -15.30 -0.11 5.42
N ASP A 56 -15.10 -0.59 6.64
CA ASP A 56 -14.54 0.18 7.76
C ASP A 56 -13.02 0.29 7.62
N TYR A 57 -12.59 1.14 6.68
CA TYR A 57 -11.17 1.32 6.31
C TYR A 57 -10.29 1.79 7.48
N GLU A 58 -10.86 2.49 8.46
CA GLU A 58 -10.16 2.92 9.68
C GLU A 58 -9.59 1.72 10.47
N HIS A 59 -10.26 0.57 10.43
CA HIS A 59 -9.80 -0.68 11.07
C HIS A 59 -8.91 -1.54 10.16
N LEU A 60 -8.67 -1.08 8.93
CA LEU A 60 -7.82 -1.75 7.95
C LEU A 60 -6.48 -1.03 7.76
N LEU A 61 -6.19 -0.02 8.58
CA LEU A 61 -4.90 0.66 8.56
C LEU A 61 -3.79 -0.28 9.07
N PRO A 62 -2.53 -0.09 8.65
CA PRO A 62 -1.41 -0.92 9.09
C PRO A 62 -1.30 -1.07 10.61
N LEU A 63 -1.71 -0.05 11.37
CA LEU A 63 -1.68 -0.03 12.83
C LEU A 63 -2.84 -0.79 13.49
N THR A 64 -4.01 -0.85 12.83
CA THR A 64 -5.28 -1.30 13.42
C THR A 64 -5.72 -2.66 12.92
N ILE A 65 -5.17 -3.14 11.80
CA ILE A 65 -5.56 -4.39 11.15
C ILE A 65 -5.16 -5.65 11.95
N GLY A 66 -4.38 -5.50 13.02
CA GLY A 66 -4.07 -6.58 13.97
C GLY A 66 -3.19 -7.67 13.37
N LEU A 67 -2.08 -7.26 12.74
CA LEU A 67 -1.04 -8.18 12.27
C LEU A 67 0.01 -8.24 13.38
N GLU A 68 0.06 -9.36 14.09
CA GLU A 68 1.16 -9.71 14.99
C GLU A 68 2.40 -10.17 14.20
#